data_AF-A0A3N1T1R5-F1
#
_entry.id   AF-A0A3N1T1R5-F1
#
_cell.length_a   1.000
_cell.length_b   1.000
_cell.length_c   1.000
_cell.angle_alpha   90.00
_cell.angle_beta   90.00
_cell.angle_gamma   90.00
#
_symmetry.space_group_name_H-M   'P 1'
#
loop_
_entity.id
_entity.type
_entity.pdbx_description
1 polymer ?
#
loop_
_entity_poly.entity_id
_entity_poly.type
_entity_poly.pdbx_seq_one_letter_code
_entity_poly.pdbx_strand_id
1 'polypeptide(L)' 'METSTQTLLFAAELIEENGTHTLVVQDVRRDTVQSTPVPKAMVDKLPVFLSALVAKLHPAPSRHRW' A
#
# COMPACT_ATOMS: atom_id res chain seq x y z
N MET A 1 11.28 26.86 3.75
CA MET A 1 11.19 25.43 3.38
C MET A 1 9.74 25.16 3.06
N GLU A 2 9.41 25.01 1.78
CA GLU A 2 8.05 24.68 1.35
C GLU A 2 7.79 23.22 1.68
N THR A 3 7.08 22.95 2.78
CA THR A 3 6.54 21.62 3.05
C THR A 3 5.40 21.40 2.06
N SER A 4 5.68 20.77 0.92
CA SER A 4 4.65 20.26 0.01
C SER A 4 3.66 19.44 0.83
N THR A 5 2.52 20.03 1.17
CA THR A 5 1.52 19.37 2.00
C THR A 5 0.79 18.40 1.07
N GLN A 6 1.26 17.15 1.07
CA GLN A 6 0.59 16.09 0.32
C GLN A 6 -0.85 15.98 0.83
N THR A 7 -1.82 16.23 -0.05
CA THR A 7 -3.23 16.11 0.31
C THR A 7 -3.62 14.64 0.16
N LEU A 8 -3.92 13.97 1.27
CA LEU A 8 -4.44 12.61 1.27
C LEU A 8 -5.84 12.61 0.62
N LEU A 9 -6.03 11.78 -0.41
CA LEU A 9 -7.30 11.66 -1.12
C LEU A 9 -8.06 10.40 -0.70
N PHE A 10 -7.32 9.30 -0.53
CA PHE A 10 -7.87 8.01 -0.15
C PHE A 10 -7.01 7.39 0.94
N ALA A 11 -7.65 6.78 1.94
CA ALA A 11 -7.02 5.89 2.90
C ALA A 11 -7.51 4.47 2.63
N ALA A 12 -6.63 3.47 2.78
CA ALA A 12 -6.96 2.08 2.55
C ALA A 12 -6.39 1.20 3.67
N GLU A 13 -7.23 0.33 4.22
CA GLU A 13 -6.88 -0.60 5.28
C GLU A 13 -7.30 -2.02 4.87
N LEU A 14 -6.39 -2.96 5.03
CA LEU A 14 -6.69 -4.39 4.82
C LEU A 14 -6.91 -5.03 6.19
N ILE A 15 -8.13 -5.48 6.44
CA ILE A 15 -8.55 -6.09 7.71
C ILE A 15 -8.69 -7.60 7.50
N GLU A 16 -8.09 -8.39 8.39
CA GLU A 16 -8.29 -9.83 8.45
C GLU A 16 -9.25 -10.18 9.60
N GLU A 17 -10.34 -10.86 9.29
CA GLU A 17 -11.31 -11.35 10.27
C GLU A 17 -11.74 -12.77 9.89
N ASN A 18 -11.53 -13.74 10.80
CA ASN A 18 -11.87 -15.15 10.60
C ASN A 18 -11.30 -15.74 9.28
N GLY A 19 -10.09 -15.34 8.90
CA GLY A 19 -9.43 -15.77 7.65
C GLY A 19 -9.97 -15.13 6.37
N THR A 20 -10.99 -14.27 6.48
CA THR A 20 -11.48 -13.44 5.38
C THR A 20 -10.74 -12.10 5.42
N HIS A 21 -10.25 -11.66 4.27
CA HIS A 21 -9.58 -10.37 4.15
C HIS A 21 -10.54 -9.39 3.49
N THR A 22 -10.69 -8.21 4.08
CA THR A 22 -11.56 -7.15 3.56
C THR A 22 -10.72 -5.88 3.39
N LEU A 23 -10.74 -5.32 2.18
CA LEU A 23 -10.15 -4.01 1.93
C LEU A 23 -11.21 -2.94 2.19
N VAL A 24 -10.92 -2.07 3.15
CA VAL A 24 -11.71 -0.88 3.47
C VAL A 24 -11.02 0.32 2.82
N VAL A 25 -11.74 1.06 1.99
CA VAL A 25 -11.25 2.27 1.33
C VAL A 25 -12.11 3.44 1.77
N GLN A 26 -11.48 4.47 2.33
CA GLN A 26 -12.11 5.73 2.69
C GLN A 26 -11.72 6.80 1.67
N ASP A 27 -12.71 7.42 1.04
CA ASP A 27 -12.54 8.70 0.37
C ASP A 27 -12.59 9.80 1.44
N VAL A 28 -11.43 10.39 1.73
CA VAL A 28 -11.27 11.38 2.82
C VAL A 28 -11.98 12.70 2.48
N ARG A 29 -12.14 13.02 1.19
CA ARG A 29 -12.79 14.27 0.77
C ARG A 29 -14.32 14.17 0.85
N ARG A 30 -14.85 12.99 0.56
CA ARG A 30 -16.30 12.74 0.53
C ARG A 30 -16.82 12.10 1.80
N ASP A 31 -15.92 11.74 2.71
CA ASP A 31 -16.21 10.98 3.93
C ASP A 31 -17.03 9.71 3.67
N THR A 32 -16.73 9.03 2.56
CA THR A 32 -17.39 7.78 2.18
C THR A 32 -16.47 6.61 2.39
N VAL A 33 -16.99 5.54 2.97
CA VAL A 33 -16.27 4.28 3.21
C VAL A 33 -16.88 3.18 2.35
N GLN A 34 -16.03 2.43 1.66
CA GLN A 34 -16.40 1.24 0.91
C GLN A 34 -15.57 0.06 1.37
N SER A 35 -16.17 -1.12 1.40
CA SER A 35 -15.47 -2.36 1.74
C SER A 35 -15.67 -3.40 0.64
N THR A 36 -14.63 -4.18 0.38
CA THR A 36 -14.69 -5.29 -0.58
C THR A 36 -13.86 -6.48 -0.08
N PRO A 37 -14.38 -7.72 -0.18
CA PRO A 37 -13.59 -8.90 0.16
C PRO A 37 -12.43 -9.06 -0.83
N VAL A 38 -11.27 -9.41 -0.31
CA VAL A 38 -10.04 -9.64 -1.08
C VAL A 38 -9.62 -11.10 -0.97
N PRO A 39 -9.37 -11.78 -2.10
CA PRO A 39 -8.85 -13.14 -2.07
C PRO A 39 -7.50 -13.22 -1.38
N LYS A 40 -7.31 -14.21 -0.49
CA LYS A 40 -6.05 -14.43 0.22
C LYS A 40 -4.84 -14.53 -0.72
N ALA A 41 -4.98 -15.19 -1.87
CA ALA A 41 -3.91 -15.32 -2.86
C ALA A 41 -3.42 -13.97 -3.44
N MET A 42 -4.23 -12.91 -3.37
CA MET A 42 -3.82 -11.55 -3.74
C MET A 42 -3.12 -10.85 -2.57
N VAL A 43 -3.61 -11.05 -1.34
CA VAL A 43 -2.96 -10.56 -0.11
C VAL A 43 -1.56 -11.13 0.04
N ASP A 44 -1.39 -12.43 -0.19
CA ASP A 44 -0.10 -13.13 -0.09
C ASP A 44 0.94 -12.59 -1.09
N LYS A 45 0.52 -11.85 -2.14
CA LYS A 45 1.42 -11.19 -3.09
C LYS A 45 1.89 -9.80 -2.64
N LEU A 46 1.24 -9.18 -1.65
CA LEU A 46 1.60 -7.84 -1.17
C LEU A 46 3.04 -7.76 -0.68
N PRO A 47 3.58 -8.71 0.13
CA PRO A 47 4.97 -8.66 0.56
C PRO A 47 5.97 -8.62 -0.60
N VAL A 48 5.70 -9.37 -1.68
CA VAL A 48 6.53 -9.39 -2.88
C VAL A 48 6.48 -8.04 -3.59
N PHE A 49 5.29 -7.49 -3.79
CA PHE A 49 5.12 -6.17 -4.40
C PHE A 49 5.83 -5.07 -3.60
N LEU A 50 5.64 -5.06 -2.28
CA LEU A 50 6.28 -4.09 -1.38
C LEU A 50 7.80 -4.21 -1.42
N SER A 51 8.33 -5.44 -1.42
CA SER A 51 9.77 -5.67 -1.56
C SER A 51 10.32 -5.13 -2.88
N ALA A 52 9.62 -5.35 -3.99
CA ALA A 52 10.01 -4.82 -5.30
C ALA A 52 9.92 -3.29 -5.36
N LEU A 53 8.90 -2.71 -4.73
CA LEU A 53 8.74 -1.25 -4.63
C LEU A 53 9.88 -0.63 -3.82
N VAL A 54 10.22 -1.20 -2.66
CA VAL A 54 11.33 -0.74 -1.82
C VAL A 54 12.66 -0.81 -2.59
N ALA A 55 12.90 -1.90 -3.33
CA ALA A 55 14.11 -2.04 -4.15
C ALA A 55 14.20 -0.98 -5.27
N LYS A 56 13.07 -0.56 -5.85
CA LYS A 56 13.02 0.52 -6.86
C LYS A 56 13.23 1.90 -6.26
N LEU A 57 12.67 2.15 -5.06
CA LEU A 57 12.78 3.44 -4.37
C LEU A 57 14.16 3.63 -3.71
N HIS A 58 14.79 2.54 -3.28
CA HIS A 58 16.13 2.53 -2.73
C HIS A 58 17.03 1.62 -3.57
N PRO A 59 17.39 2.05 -4.81
CA PRO A 59 18.32 1.28 -5.61
C PRO A 59 19.63 1.15 -4.84
N ALA A 60 20.10 -0.09 -4.64
CA ALA A 60 21.37 -0.33 -3.98
C ALA A 60 22.46 0.48 -4.71
N PRO A 61 23.39 1.12 -3.98
CA PRO A 61 24.48 1.85 -4.61
C PRO A 61 25.22 0.89 -5.53
N SER A 62 25.38 1.29 -6.79
CA SER A 62 26.09 0.54 -7.81
C SER A 62 27.47 0.19 -7.27
N ARG A 63 27.66 -1.08 -6.92
CA ARG A 63 28.93 -1.61 -6.46
C ARG A 63 29.86 -1.60 -7.67
N HIS A 64 30.51 -0.47 -7.92
CA HIS A 64 31.57 -0.33 -8.90
C HIS A 64 32.66 -1.33 -8.50
N ARG A 65 32.71 -2.47 -9.22
CA ARG A 65 33.80 -3.43 -9.09
C ARG A 65 35.04 -2.77 -9.68
N TRP A 66 36.05 -2.62 -8.83
CA TRP A 66 37.44 -2.40 -9.22
C TRP A 66 38.02 -3.73 -9.70
#